data_AF-A0A2E1HAI7-F1
#
_entry.id   AF-A0A2E1HAI7-F1
#
_cell.length_a   1.000
_cell.length_b   1.000
_cell.length_c   1.000
_cell.angle_alpha   90.00
_cell.angle_beta   90.00
_cell.angle_gamma   90.00
#
_symmetry.space_group_name_H-M   'P 1'
#
loop_
_entity.id
_entity.type
_entity.pdbx_description
1 polymer ?
#
loop_
_entity_poly.entity_id
_entity_poly.type
_entity_poly.pdbx_seq_one_letter_code
_entity_poly.pdbx_strand_id
1 'polypeptide(L)'
;MIAPVMAQVPAPAPSSSPSEQHAPESDDAVVATVNGQPIMRSEVLEVISGLPPQYQQVPIEVLIPEMAQQIAAVRLVAEKAYEAGLQSDPEVQARIKE
;
A
#
# COMPACT_ATOMS: atom_id res chain seq x y z
N MET A 1 -40.91 -42.38 -16.88
CA MET A 1 -39.93 -43.41 -17.28
C MET A 1 -38.98 -42.80 -18.30
N ILE A 2 -37.71 -42.69 -17.91
CA ILE A 2 -36.45 -42.82 -18.67
C ILE A 2 -36.16 -41.84 -19.84
N ALA A 3 -35.10 -41.05 -19.64
CA ALA A 3 -34.39 -40.19 -20.61
C ALA A 3 -33.48 -41.03 -21.57
N PRO A 4 -32.72 -40.49 -22.55
CA PRO A 4 -31.58 -39.64 -22.22
C PRO A 4 -31.32 -38.44 -23.16
N VAL A 5 -30.63 -37.52 -22.49
CA VAL A 5 -30.00 -36.26 -22.88
C VAL A 5 -28.96 -36.38 -24.00
N MET A 6 -28.80 -35.24 -24.68
CA MET A 6 -27.95 -34.91 -25.80
C MET A 6 -26.45 -34.97 -25.51
N ALA A 7 -25.69 -35.12 -26.59
CA ALA A 7 -24.26 -34.88 -26.69
C ALA A 7 -23.89 -33.44 -26.32
N GLN A 8 -22.81 -33.26 -25.57
CA GLN A 8 -22.01 -32.02 -25.62
C GLN A 8 -20.53 -32.33 -25.36
N VAL A 9 -19.72 -32.01 -26.36
CA VAL A 9 -18.25 -31.86 -26.36
C VAL A 9 -17.92 -30.37 -26.05
N PRO A 10 -16.65 -29.95 -25.85
CA PRO A 10 -16.00 -29.68 -24.57
C PRO A 10 -15.73 -28.17 -24.27
N ALA A 11 -15.30 -27.87 -23.02
CA ALA A 11 -14.58 -26.67 -22.53
C ALA A 11 -15.42 -25.36 -22.34
N PRO A 12 -15.09 -24.45 -21.38
CA PRO A 12 -13.76 -24.06 -20.94
C PRO A 12 -13.50 -24.19 -19.43
N ALA A 13 -12.22 -24.27 -19.08
CA ALA A 13 -11.73 -24.05 -17.72
C ALA A 13 -12.14 -22.64 -17.25
N PRO A 14 -12.58 -22.47 -15.99
CA PRO A 14 -12.66 -21.14 -15.42
C PRO A 14 -11.24 -20.62 -15.20
N SER A 15 -10.76 -19.79 -16.13
CA SER A 15 -9.72 -18.80 -15.83
C SER A 15 -10.34 -17.77 -14.89
N SER A 16 -10.28 -18.01 -13.58
CA SER A 16 -10.59 -16.98 -12.60
C SER A 16 -9.42 -16.00 -12.53
N SER A 17 -9.63 -14.84 -13.12
CA SER A 17 -8.82 -13.62 -13.02
C SER A 17 -8.46 -13.31 -11.56
N PRO A 18 -7.19 -13.04 -11.22
CA PRO A 18 -6.86 -12.49 -9.92
C PRO A 18 -6.86 -10.96 -10.03
N SER A 19 -8.02 -10.32 -9.84
CA SER A 19 -8.07 -8.87 -9.63
C SER A 19 -9.32 -8.48 -8.83
N GLU A 20 -9.56 -9.16 -7.71
CA GLU A 20 -10.25 -8.50 -6.61
C GLU A 20 -9.16 -7.79 -5.81
N GLN A 21 -8.85 -6.57 -6.22
CA GLN A 21 -8.09 -5.63 -5.41
C GLN A 21 -8.99 -5.30 -4.21
N HIS A 22 -8.82 -6.09 -3.16
CA HIS A 22 -9.46 -5.90 -1.87
C HIS A 22 -8.96 -4.55 -1.33
N ALA A 23 -9.74 -3.49 -1.51
CA ALA A 23 -9.57 -2.26 -0.77
C ALA A 23 -9.97 -2.54 0.68
N PRO A 24 -9.07 -2.42 1.67
CA PRO A 24 -9.48 -2.48 3.06
C PRO A 24 -10.09 -1.12 3.45
N GLU A 25 -11.34 -0.90 3.09
CA GLU A 25 -12.15 0.21 3.59
C GLU A 25 -13.01 -0.29 4.76
N SER A 26 -12.65 0.04 6.02
CA SER A 26 -13.65 0.40 7.06
C SER A 26 -13.14 0.70 8.47
N ASP A 27 -11.90 0.42 8.86
CA ASP A 27 -11.43 0.69 10.25
C ASP A 27 -10.18 1.57 10.33
N ASP A 28 -9.90 2.31 9.26
CA ASP A 28 -8.70 3.13 9.19
C ASP A 28 -8.87 4.47 9.90
N ALA A 29 -8.59 4.46 11.20
CA ALA A 29 -8.53 5.69 11.98
C ALA A 29 -7.42 6.60 11.45
N VAL A 30 -7.75 7.85 11.13
CA VAL A 30 -6.75 8.86 10.76
C VAL A 30 -5.91 9.20 12.00
N VAL A 31 -4.63 8.87 11.96
CA VAL A 31 -3.69 9.10 13.08
C VAL A 31 -2.97 10.43 12.96
N ALA A 32 -2.80 10.95 11.74
CA ALA A 32 -2.25 12.29 11.49
C ALA A 32 -2.71 12.81 10.12
N THR A 33 -2.51 14.11 9.86
CA THR A 33 -2.77 14.73 8.55
C THR A 33 -1.60 15.61 8.14
N VAL A 34 -1.26 15.61 6.84
CA VAL A 34 -0.07 16.29 6.30
C VAL A 34 -0.42 16.90 4.96
N ASN A 35 -0.31 18.22 4.80
CA ASN A 35 -0.75 18.92 3.58
C ASN A 35 -2.19 18.56 3.15
N GLY A 36 -3.06 18.21 4.10
CA GLY A 36 -4.43 17.75 3.82
C GLY A 36 -4.54 16.27 3.41
N GLN A 37 -3.44 15.53 3.33
CA GLN A 37 -3.45 14.08 3.14
C GLN A 37 -3.58 13.37 4.50
N PRO A 38 -4.62 12.54 4.71
CA PRO A 38 -4.74 11.73 5.91
C PRO A 38 -3.67 10.64 5.92
N ILE A 39 -3.06 10.46 7.09
CA ILE A 39 -2.22 9.31 7.40
C ILE A 39 -3.09 8.35 8.21
N MET A 40 -3.24 7.17 7.63
CA MET A 40 -4.07 6.07 8.10
C MET A 40 -3.35 5.25 9.17
N ARG A 41 -4.09 4.73 10.15
CA ARG A 41 -3.53 3.87 11.20
C ARG A 41 -2.97 2.59 10.58
N SER A 42 -3.63 2.01 9.59
CA SER A 42 -3.14 0.80 8.93
C SER A 42 -1.81 1.03 8.24
N GLU A 43 -1.64 2.17 7.55
CA GLU A 43 -0.42 2.54 6.84
C GLU A 43 0.75 2.65 7.84
N VAL A 44 0.50 3.28 8.99
CA VAL A 44 1.49 3.36 10.06
C VAL A 44 1.79 1.98 10.66
N LEU A 45 0.77 1.15 10.89
CA LEU A 45 0.97 -0.20 11.42
C LEU A 45 1.72 -1.12 10.45
N GLU A 46 1.50 -0.97 9.14
CA GLU A 46 2.24 -1.70 8.10
C GLU A 46 3.72 -1.34 8.14
N VAL A 47 4.03 -0.04 8.20
CA VAL A 47 5.40 0.44 8.35
C VAL A 47 6.03 -0.12 9.63
N ILE A 48 5.32 -0.05 10.75
CA ILE A 48 5.78 -0.58 12.04
C ILE A 48 6.01 -2.09 12.01
N SER A 49 5.18 -2.83 11.28
CA SER A 49 5.34 -4.29 11.12
C SER A 49 6.60 -4.64 10.34
N GLY A 50 7.06 -3.75 9.46
CA GLY A 50 8.32 -3.87 8.75
C GLY A 50 9.55 -3.38 9.52
N LEU A 51 9.38 -2.80 10.72
CA LEU A 51 10.49 -2.20 11.45
C LEU A 51 11.40 -3.26 12.09
N PRO A 52 12.70 -2.92 12.24
CA PRO A 52 13.65 -3.73 13.00
C PRO A 52 13.16 -4.03 14.43
N PRO A 53 13.58 -5.16 15.02
CA PRO A 53 13.13 -5.56 16.37
C PRO A 53 13.44 -4.53 17.46
N GLN A 54 14.42 -3.65 17.23
CA GLN A 54 14.74 -2.55 18.16
C GLN A 54 13.56 -1.59 18.35
N TYR A 55 12.74 -1.38 17.31
CA TYR A 55 11.57 -0.50 17.37
C TYR A 55 10.33 -1.22 17.89
N GLN A 56 10.26 -2.55 17.76
CA GLN A 56 9.19 -3.37 18.34
C GLN A 56 9.20 -3.37 19.87
N GLN A 57 10.35 -3.05 20.50
CA GLN A 57 10.47 -2.90 21.95
C GLN A 57 9.91 -1.58 22.48
N VAL A 58 9.65 -0.61 21.59
CA VAL A 58 9.09 0.70 21.94
C VAL A 58 7.56 0.62 21.93
N PRO A 59 6.86 1.26 22.89
CA PRO A 59 5.40 1.27 22.91
C PRO A 59 4.79 1.83 21.63
N ILE A 60 3.80 1.11 21.08
CA ILE A 60 3.14 1.45 19.83
C ILE A 60 2.46 2.82 19.89
N GLU A 61 1.90 3.23 21.05
CA GLU A 61 1.30 4.56 21.24
C GLU A 61 2.29 5.72 21.02
N VAL A 62 3.59 5.49 21.26
CA VAL A 62 4.65 6.50 21.02
C VAL A 62 5.15 6.41 19.58
N LEU A 63 5.20 5.20 19.03
CA LEU A 63 5.69 4.95 17.68
C LEU A 63 4.72 5.48 16.61
N ILE A 64 3.40 5.36 16.82
CA ILE A 64 2.39 5.82 15.87
C ILE A 64 2.56 7.30 15.48
N PRO A 65 2.59 8.27 16.42
CA PRO A 65 2.75 9.68 16.05
C PRO A 65 4.13 9.97 15.42
N GLU A 66 5.20 9.33 15.88
CA GLU A 66 6.54 9.49 15.31
C GLU A 66 6.61 8.96 13.86
N MET A 67 6.05 7.78 13.60
CA MET A 67 6.01 7.21 12.24
C MET A 67 5.11 8.04 11.33
N ALA A 68 3.97 8.52 11.82
CA ALA A 68 3.13 9.42 11.07
C ALA A 68 3.86 10.72 10.69
N GLN A 69 4.63 11.30 11.62
CA GLN A 69 5.48 12.45 11.35
C GLN A 69 6.59 12.14 10.32
N GLN A 70 7.16 10.95 10.35
CA GLN A 70 8.20 10.55 9.40
C GLN A 70 7.63 10.34 7.99
N ILE A 71 6.48 9.67 7.87
CA ILE A 71 5.72 9.55 6.62
C ILE A 71 5.37 10.94 6.08
N ALA A 72 4.94 11.85 6.97
CA ALA A 72 4.69 13.24 6.64
C ALA A 72 5.88 13.92 5.97
N ALA A 73 7.05 13.82 6.61
CA ALA A 73 8.27 14.43 6.14
C ALA A 73 8.69 13.88 4.79
N VAL A 74 8.62 12.56 4.60
CA VAL A 74 8.93 11.91 3.31
C VAL A 74 7.99 12.38 2.22
N ARG A 75 6.68 12.46 2.49
CA ARG A 75 5.70 12.98 1.51
C ARG A 75 5.98 14.43 1.14
N LEU A 76 6.24 15.29 2.12
CA LEU A 76 6.61 16.69 1.91
C LEU A 76 7.86 16.83 1.03
N VAL A 77 8.89 16.04 1.32
CA VAL A 77 10.13 16.03 0.53
C VAL A 77 9.86 15.49 -0.87
N ALA A 78 9.07 14.43 -1.00
CA ALA A 78 8.70 13.85 -2.30
C ALA A 78 7.91 14.86 -3.14
N GLU A 79 6.90 15.53 -2.58
CA GLU A 79 6.15 16.60 -3.25
C GLU A 79 7.09 17.68 -3.79
N LYS A 80 8.02 18.16 -2.97
CA LYS A 80 9.02 19.15 -3.39
C LYS A 80 9.97 18.62 -4.46
N ALA A 81 10.36 17.35 -4.38
CA ALA A 81 11.18 16.70 -5.40
C ALA A 81 10.44 16.56 -6.74
N TYR A 82 9.13 16.23 -6.70
CA TYR A 82 8.26 16.19 -7.87
C TYR A 82 8.12 17.57 -8.52
N GLU A 83 7.87 18.62 -7.71
CA GLU A 83 7.81 20.01 -8.16
C GLU A 83 9.14 20.47 -8.77
N ALA A 84 10.27 20.04 -8.22
CA ALA A 84 11.60 20.33 -8.74
C ALA A 84 11.99 19.44 -9.95
N GLY A 85 11.11 18.54 -10.41
CA GLY A 85 11.33 17.73 -11.60
C GLY A 85 12.30 16.55 -11.42
N LEU A 86 12.66 16.19 -10.18
CA LEU A 86 13.63 15.12 -9.89
C LEU A 86 13.15 13.74 -10.40
N GLN A 87 11.84 13.54 -10.54
CA GLN A 87 11.26 12.34 -11.16
C GLN A 87 11.74 12.11 -12.61
N SER A 88 12.04 13.20 -13.33
CA SER A 88 12.50 13.18 -14.72
C SER A 88 14.02 13.29 -14.82
N ASP A 89 14.70 13.42 -13.68
CA ASP A 89 16.14 13.55 -13.65
C ASP A 89 16.81 12.20 -13.94
N PRO A 90 17.70 12.12 -14.94
CA PRO A 90 18.32 10.86 -15.35
C PRO A 90 19.25 10.29 -14.28
N GLU A 91 19.86 11.12 -13.41
CA GLU A 91 20.69 10.62 -12.32
C GLU A 91 19.82 9.97 -11.24
N VAL A 92 18.68 10.56 -10.90
CA VAL A 92 17.71 9.97 -9.96
C VAL A 92 17.16 8.65 -10.50
N GLN A 93 16.81 8.59 -11.79
CA GLN A 93 16.32 7.36 -12.41
C GLN A 93 17.38 6.25 -12.47
N ALA A 94 18.65 6.61 -12.67
CA ALA A 94 19.75 5.65 -12.64
C ALA A 94 19.90 5.03 -11.23
N ARG A 95 19.77 5.84 -10.18
CA ARG A 95 19.89 5.40 -8.77
C ARG A 95 18.76 4.47 -8.30
N ILE A 96 17.55 4.60 -8.86
CA ILE A 96 16.41 3.75 -8.51
C ILE A 96 16.51 2.37 -9.17
N LYS A 97 17.22 2.27 -10.30
CA LYS A 97 17.40 1.03 -11.06
C LYS A 97 18.59 0.18 -10.60
N GLU A 98 19.42 0.72 -9.72
CA GLU A 98 20.55 0.03 -9.10
C GLU A 98 20.07 -0.86 -7.95
#